data_AF-A0A6A6G952-F1
#
_entry.id   AF-A0A6A6G952-F1
#
_cell.length_a   1.000
_cell.length_b   1.000
_cell.length_c   1.000
_cell.angle_alpha   90.00
_cell.angle_beta   90.00
_cell.angle_gamma   90.00
#
_symmetry.space_group_name_H-M   'P 1'
#
loop_
_entity.id
_entity.type
_entity.pdbx_description
1 polymer ?
#
loop_
_entity_poly.entity_id
_entity_poly.type
_entity_poly.pdbx_seq_one_letter_code
_entity_poly.pdbx_strand_id
1 'polypeptide(L)' 'MDTERWAAVVGRDKTFDGAFVYCVKSTNIYCRPTCAARLARRANVHFCDTAQEAEVAGFRPCKRCKPE' A
#
# COMPACT_ATOMS: atom_id res chain seq x y z
N MET A 1 -2.74 -12.83 10.41
CA MET A 1 -1.47 -12.42 9.77
C MET A 1 -1.71 -11.50 8.56
N ASP A 2 -2.46 -11.89 7.52
CA ASP A 2 -2.78 -10.99 6.39
C ASP A 2 -3.98 -10.03 6.65
N THR A 3 -4.96 -10.52 7.41
CA THR A 3 -6.20 -9.78 7.73
C THR A 3 -5.95 -8.54 8.57
N GLU A 4 -4.92 -8.56 9.43
CA GLU A 4 -4.59 -7.46 10.35
C GLU A 4 -3.91 -6.31 9.60
N ARG A 5 -2.99 -6.62 8.67
CA ARG A 5 -2.42 -5.64 7.74
C ARG A 5 -3.49 -5.03 6.85
N TRP A 6 -4.45 -5.84 6.39
CA TRP A 6 -5.61 -5.34 5.64
C TRP A 6 -6.51 -4.46 6.49
N ALA A 7 -6.81 -4.82 7.74
CA ALA A 7 -7.60 -4.02 8.65
C ALA A 7 -6.92 -2.68 8.97
N ALA A 8 -5.59 -2.66 9.12
CA ALA A 8 -4.82 -1.43 9.27
C ALA A 8 -4.90 -0.52 8.02
N VAL A 9 -4.86 -1.09 6.81
CA VAL A 9 -5.05 -0.33 5.55
C VAL A 9 -6.49 0.19 5.44
N VAL A 10 -7.49 -0.61 5.80
CA VAL A 10 -8.91 -0.19 5.78
C VAL A 10 -9.19 0.88 6.84
N GLY A 11 -8.63 0.70 8.02
CA GLY A 11 -8.72 1.61 9.17
C GLY A 11 -7.84 2.85 9.05
N ARG A 12 -6.96 2.91 8.04
CA ARG A 12 -6.00 4.00 7.81
C ARG A 12 -5.13 4.27 9.04
N ASP A 13 -4.66 3.19 9.63
CA ASP A 13 -3.93 3.23 10.88
C ASP A 13 -2.53 3.82 10.65
N LYS A 14 -2.29 5.01 11.21
CA LYS A 14 -1.04 5.76 11.04
C LYS A 14 0.16 5.11 11.72
N THR A 15 -0.08 4.17 12.63
CA THR A 15 0.98 3.44 13.35
C THR A 15 1.78 2.55 12.41
N PHE A 16 1.21 2.20 11.25
CA PHE A 16 1.89 1.47 10.17
C PHE A 16 2.37 2.37 9.03
N ASP A 17 2.32 3.71 9.19
CA ASP A 17 2.87 4.63 8.21
C ASP A 17 4.40 4.43 8.11
N GLY A 18 4.86 3.96 6.95
CA GLY A 18 6.28 3.62 6.74
C GLY A 18 6.71 2.25 7.26
N ALA A 19 5.83 1.50 7.93
CA ALA A 19 6.11 0.13 8.36
C ALA A 19 5.99 -0.89 7.21
N PHE A 20 5.07 -0.65 6.28
CA PHE A 20 4.93 -1.41 5.05
C PHE A 20 4.19 -0.58 3.98
N VAL A 21 4.33 -0.99 2.72
CA VAL A 21 3.55 -0.46 1.60
C VAL A 21 2.69 -1.55 0.99
N TYR A 22 1.59 -1.16 0.35
CA TYR A 22 0.77 -2.10 -0.40
C TYR A 22 0.75 -1.72 -1.88
N CYS A 23 0.99 -2.72 -2.70
CA CYS A 23 1.07 -2.65 -4.15
C CYS A 23 -0.22 -3.24 -4.74
N VAL A 24 -0.82 -2.50 -5.67
CA VAL A 24 -2.01 -2.93 -6.39
C VAL A 24 -1.56 -3.45 -7.75
N LYS A 25 -1.61 -4.77 -7.94
CA LYS A 25 -1.27 -5.44 -9.22
C LYS A 25 -2.14 -4.95 -10.38
N SER A 26 -3.39 -4.58 -10.09
CA SER A 26 -4.33 -4.12 -11.12
C SER A 26 -3.97 -2.77 -11.74
N THR A 27 -3.24 -1.90 -11.01
CA THR A 27 -2.88 -0.56 -11.48
C THR A 27 -1.37 -0.35 -11.55
N ASN A 28 -0.58 -1.33 -11.08
CA ASN A 28 0.85 -1.22 -10.86
C ASN A 28 1.23 0.01 -10.00
N ILE A 29 0.43 0.31 -8.98
CA ILE A 29 0.65 1.43 -8.06
C ILE A 29 0.85 0.91 -6.65
N TYR A 30 1.82 1.47 -5.92
CA TYR A 30 1.97 1.26 -4.49
C TYR A 30 1.54 2.48 -3.67
N CYS A 31 0.97 2.22 -2.49
CA CYS A 31 0.45 3.20 -1.54
C CYS A 31 0.87 2.85 -0.12
N ARG A 32 0.85 3.87 0.77
CA ARG A 32 0.93 3.66 2.21
C ARG A 32 -0.43 3.25 2.78
N PRO A 33 -0.48 2.45 3.87
CA PRO A 33 -1.73 2.05 4.54
C PRO A 33 -2.63 3.22 4.96
N THR A 34 -2.05 4.42 5.13
CA THR A 34 -2.74 5.66 5.49
C THR A 34 -3.44 6.35 4.30
N CYS A 35 -3.23 5.88 3.06
CA CYS A 35 -3.77 6.55 1.88
C CYS A 35 -5.30 6.53 1.87
N ALA A 36 -5.92 7.70 1.65
CA ALA A 36 -7.36 7.79 1.39
C ALA A 36 -7.77 7.24 0.00
N ALA A 37 -6.83 6.68 -0.76
CA ALA A 37 -7.09 6.07 -2.05
C ALA A 37 -8.06 4.90 -1.91
N ARG A 38 -8.90 4.69 -2.93
CA ARG A 38 -9.86 3.58 -2.96
C ARG A 38 -9.08 2.26 -2.88
N LEU A 39 -9.33 1.48 -1.82
CA LEU A 39 -8.73 0.15 -1.72
C LEU A 39 -9.17 -0.69 -2.92
N ALA A 40 -8.19 -1.21 -3.67
CA ALA A 40 -8.44 -2.23 -4.66
C ALA A 40 -8.88 -3.53 -3.97
N ARG A 41 -9.40 -4.51 -4.71
CA ARG A 41 -9.76 -5.81 -4.12
C ARG A 41 -8.53 -6.44 -3.47
N ARG A 42 -8.65 -6.95 -2.23
CA ARG A 42 -7.56 -7.63 -1.50
C ARG A 42 -6.84 -8.70 -2.33
N ALA A 43 -7.55 -9.38 -3.22
CA ALA A 43 -6.99 -10.40 -4.11
C ALA A 43 -5.93 -9.86 -5.10
N ASN A 44 -5.98 -8.56 -5.42
CA ASN A 44 -5.02 -7.89 -6.30
C ASN A 44 -4.08 -6.96 -5.53
N VAL A 45 -4.12 -7.01 -4.19
CA VAL A 45 -3.23 -6.25 -3.32
C VAL A 45 -2.11 -7.17 -2.85
N HIS A 46 -0.90 -6.65 -2.89
CA HIS A 46 0.30 -7.30 -2.43
C HIS A 46 0.96 -6.39 -1.39
N PHE A 47 1.35 -6.93 -0.25
CA PHE A 47 2.02 -6.16 0.79
C PHE A 47 3.53 -6.34 0.62
N CYS A 48 4.26 -5.23 0.58
CA CYS A 48 5.72 -5.20 0.59
C CYS A 48 6.18 -4.47 1.84
N ASP A 49 7.29 -4.91 2.43
CA ASP A 49 7.85 -4.26 3.62
C ASP A 49 8.42 -2.88 3.27
N THR A 50 8.98 -2.70 2.08
CA THR A 50 9.60 -1.42 1.67
C THR A 50 9.08 -0.88 0.34
N ALA A 51 9.11 0.46 0.20
CA ALA A 51 8.83 1.14 -1.07
C ALA A 51 9.86 0.77 -2.16
N GLN A 52 11.11 0.50 -1.77
CA GLN A 52 12.15 0.05 -2.69
C GLN A 52 11.80 -1.29 -3.34
N GLU A 53 11.29 -2.28 -2.59
CA GLU A 53 10.83 -3.53 -3.20
C GLU A 53 9.70 -3.31 -4.20
N ALA A 54 8.77 -2.40 -3.88
CA ALA A 54 7.70 -2.04 -4.80
C ALA A 54 8.25 -1.39 -6.08
N GLU A 55 9.22 -0.48 -5.96
CA GLU A 55 9.86 0.16 -7.13
C GLU A 55 10.66 -0.84 -7.96
N VAL A 56 11.40 -1.75 -7.33
CA VAL A 56 12.14 -2.83 -8.01
C VAL A 56 11.19 -3.77 -8.75
N ALA A 57 10.01 -4.04 -8.19
CA ALA A 57 8.97 -4.81 -8.87
C ALA A 57 8.20 -4.00 -9.95
N GLY A 58 8.57 -2.74 -10.20
CA GLY A 58 8.02 -1.89 -11.25
C GLY A 58 6.72 -1.18 -10.87
N PHE A 59 6.33 -1.19 -9.59
CA PHE A 59 5.19 -0.44 -9.10
C PHE A 59 5.55 1.04 -8.98
N ARG A 60 4.60 1.91 -9.33
CA ARG A 60 4.77 3.36 -9.24
C ARG A 60 4.17 3.92 -7.96
N PRO A 61 4.77 4.97 -7.37
CA PRO A 61 4.18 5.62 -6.20
C PRO A 61 2.84 6.26 -6.57
N CYS A 62 1.87 6.15 -5.68
CA CYS A 62 0.60 6.84 -5.83
C CYS A 62 0.80 8.36 -5.76
N LYS A 63 0.50 9.06 -6.87
CA LYS A 63 0.49 10.53 -6.95
C LYS A 63 -0.47 11.21 -5.97
N ARG A 64 -1.46 10.48 -5.43
CA ARG A 64 -2.45 11.02 -4.47
C ARG A 64 -1.97 10.95 -3.03
N CYS A 65 -1.08 10.00 -2.74
CA CYS A 65 -0.51 9.82 -1.42
C CYS A 65 0.56 10.86 -1.09
N LYS A 66 0.92 11.75 -2.05
CA LYS A 66 1.93 12.82 -1.96
C LYS A 66 2.62 12.85 -0.59
N PRO A 67 3.63 11.98 -0.38
CA PRO A 67 4.55 12.22 0.70
C PRO A 67 5.39 13.41 0.26
N GLU A 68 4.93 14.63 0.58
CA GLU A 68 5.85 15.69 0.96
C GLU A 68 6.18 15.51 2.44
#